data_AF-A0A0A0DTA4-F1
#
_entry.id   AF-A0A0A0DTA4-F1
#
_cell.length_a   1.000
_cell.length_b   1.000
_cell.length_c   1.000
_cell.angle_alpha   90.00
_cell.angle_beta   90.00
_cell.angle_gamma   90.00
#
_symmetry.space_group_name_H-M   'P 1'
#
loop_
_entity.id
_entity.type
_entity.pdbx_description
1 polymer ?
#
loop_
_entity_poly.entity_id
_entity_poly.type
_entity_poly.pdbx_seq_one_letter_code
_entity_poly.pdbx_strand_id
1 'polypeptide(L)'
;MNMMMTPMPAGMQALADFDHARTSSSPQVRLEEVRQRAQALHERMMAEPEVLFYRSFNLIRAPYPTYYAFSGVFAHRGFKFPLIHLFNKLFVVQYRDHDKVLRTLMLSPTDHEANRETPFFKRLAQGVPRSLINVVAPQYNTVEGALAECGITPDQVDYISYDHLHTHDVRKWLGSNGKPSYFPKAKLLVHRQEWASTQALLPIQADWYCPHGIDGIAPDRVITFEGSLSLGPGLALVHTPGHTEGNHSMAARVPDGIRVTSENGVGVDAYEPLNSRINAVRRYAQHTGVEVILNGNTLEGSNDQYISMVLEKTLAGRSANPDYPNCATSSERTPFWAFPGDVASHLFGEAHFGQVQRQVK
;
A
#
# COMPACT_ATOMS: atom_id res chain seq x y z
N MET A 1 22.23 14.98 8.03
CA MET A 1 22.37 15.82 6.82
C MET A 1 21.01 16.45 6.60
N ASN A 2 20.86 17.77 6.79
CA ASN A 2 19.57 18.45 6.55
C ASN A 2 19.24 18.30 5.06
N MET A 3 18.35 17.37 4.71
CA MET A 3 17.73 17.39 3.39
C MET A 3 16.98 18.71 3.29
N MET A 4 17.46 19.62 2.44
CA MET A 4 16.67 20.77 2.04
C MET A 4 15.33 20.24 1.53
N MET A 5 14.21 20.75 2.06
CA MET A 5 12.89 20.43 1.53
C MET A 5 12.92 20.71 0.04
N THR A 6 12.79 19.67 -0.76
CA THR A 6 12.63 19.86 -2.19
C THR A 6 11.27 20.54 -2.35
N PRO A 7 11.18 21.70 -3.02
CA PRO A 7 9.89 22.34 -3.24
C PRO A 7 8.95 21.32 -3.90
N MET A 8 7.70 21.26 -3.43
CA MET A 8 6.71 20.34 -4.01
C MET A 8 6.67 20.56 -5.53
N PRO A 9 6.70 19.47 -6.34
CA PRO A 9 6.60 19.60 -7.78
C PRO A 9 5.35 20.38 -8.19
N ALA A 10 5.46 21.13 -9.28
CA ALA A 10 4.32 21.79 -9.91
C ALA A 10 3.20 20.76 -10.18
N GLY A 11 1.95 21.19 -10.00
CA GLY A 11 0.75 20.36 -10.13
C GLY A 11 0.32 19.60 -8.88
N MET A 12 1.14 19.50 -7.82
CA MET A 12 0.78 18.85 -6.56
C MET A 12 0.43 19.88 -5.47
N GLN A 13 -0.45 19.50 -4.54
CA GLN A 13 -0.86 20.35 -3.42
C GLN A 13 -0.80 19.58 -2.11
N ALA A 14 -0.40 20.24 -1.02
CA ALA A 14 -0.52 19.66 0.31
C ALA A 14 -2.00 19.44 0.65
N LEU A 15 -2.31 18.29 1.25
CA LEU A 15 -3.65 17.95 1.72
C LEU A 15 -3.67 18.07 3.25
N ALA A 16 -4.05 19.25 3.73
CA ALA A 16 -4.01 19.63 5.15
C ALA A 16 -5.15 19.04 5.99
N ASP A 17 -6.05 18.25 5.39
CA ASP A 17 -7.24 17.70 6.05
C ASP A 17 -6.91 17.01 7.38
N PHE A 18 -5.79 16.30 7.48
CA PHE A 18 -5.43 15.54 8.68
C PHE A 18 -4.41 16.25 9.59
N ASP A 19 -4.07 17.50 9.30
CA ASP A 19 -3.11 18.26 10.09
C ASP A 19 -3.62 18.39 11.53
N HIS A 20 -2.77 18.02 12.48
CA HIS A 20 -3.06 18.01 13.90
C HIS A 20 -4.21 17.07 14.36
N ALA A 21 -4.82 16.27 13.46
CA ALA A 21 -5.93 15.38 13.80
C ALA A 21 -5.57 14.30 14.85
N ARG A 22 -4.27 14.05 15.04
CA ARG A 22 -3.72 13.04 15.96
C ARG A 22 -3.00 13.64 17.18
N THR A 23 -3.17 14.92 17.47
CA THR A 23 -2.42 15.62 18.55
C THR A 23 -2.98 15.41 19.96
N SER A 24 -4.26 15.02 20.08
CA SER A 24 -4.87 14.76 21.40
C SER A 24 -4.19 13.59 22.11
N SER A 25 -3.99 13.70 23.42
CA SER A 25 -3.49 12.60 24.25
C SER A 25 -4.51 11.45 24.37
N SER A 26 -5.80 11.72 24.14
CA SER A 26 -6.86 10.71 24.17
C SER A 26 -6.92 9.95 22.83
N PRO A 27 -6.69 8.62 22.80
CA PRO A 27 -6.82 7.81 21.58
C PRO A 27 -8.22 7.88 20.96
N GLN A 28 -9.26 7.91 21.79
CA GLN A 28 -10.64 7.98 21.33
C GLN A 28 -10.94 9.30 20.60
N VAL A 29 -10.45 10.42 21.14
CA VAL A 29 -10.60 11.74 20.49
C VAL A 29 -9.85 11.78 19.17
N ARG A 30 -8.63 11.22 19.10
CA ARG A 30 -7.88 11.09 17.84
C ARG A 30 -8.65 10.29 16.80
N LEU A 31 -9.26 9.16 17.21
CA LEU A 31 -10.04 8.31 16.34
C LEU A 31 -11.28 9.02 15.78
N GLU A 32 -12.05 9.68 16.65
CA GLU A 32 -13.26 10.42 16.26
C GLU A 32 -12.94 11.58 15.32
N GLU A 33 -11.91 12.36 15.62
CA GLU A 33 -11.45 13.47 14.77
C GLU A 33 -11.03 12.96 13.39
N VAL A 34 -10.17 11.94 13.34
CA VAL A 34 -9.70 11.37 12.06
C VAL A 34 -10.87 10.79 11.26
N ARG A 35 -11.82 10.11 11.90
CA ARG A 35 -13.01 9.57 11.22
C ARG A 35 -13.87 10.69 10.63
N GLN A 36 -14.13 11.76 11.39
CA GLN A 36 -14.91 12.90 10.91
C GLN A 36 -14.24 13.56 9.70
N ARG A 37 -12.92 13.78 9.75
CA ARG A 37 -12.18 14.39 8.64
C ARG A 37 -12.06 13.48 7.44
N ALA A 38 -11.91 12.17 7.64
CA ALA A 38 -11.95 11.19 6.56
C ALA A 38 -13.30 11.17 5.83
N GLN A 39 -14.41 11.31 6.56
CA GLN A 39 -15.75 11.42 5.99
C GLN A 39 -15.91 12.71 5.15
N ALA A 40 -15.43 13.85 5.66
CA ALA A 40 -15.46 15.10 4.91
C ALA A 40 -14.61 15.03 3.62
N LEU A 41 -13.42 14.41 3.70
CA LEU A 41 -12.59 14.16 2.52
C LEU A 41 -13.27 13.20 1.55
N HIS A 42 -13.90 12.13 2.02
CA HIS A 42 -14.69 11.21 1.19
C HIS A 42 -15.74 11.97 0.39
N GLU A 43 -16.57 12.78 1.04
CA GLU A 43 -17.63 13.56 0.38
C GLU A 43 -17.07 14.51 -0.68
N ARG A 44 -15.96 15.19 -0.37
CA ARG A 44 -15.28 16.08 -1.33
C ARG A 44 -14.70 15.33 -2.52
N MET A 45 -13.94 14.26 -2.28
CA MET A 45 -13.38 13.43 -3.36
C MET A 45 -14.47 12.73 -4.18
N MET A 46 -15.64 12.47 -3.59
CA MET A 46 -16.78 11.93 -4.32
C MET A 46 -17.41 12.95 -5.28
N ALA A 47 -17.21 14.25 -5.07
CA ALA A 47 -17.63 15.33 -5.98
C ALA A 47 -16.56 15.70 -7.02
N GLU A 48 -15.34 15.19 -6.86
CA GLU A 48 -14.24 15.37 -7.81
C GLU A 48 -14.36 14.41 -9.00
N PRO A 49 -13.73 14.73 -10.15
CA PRO A 49 -13.72 13.83 -11.30
C PRO A 49 -12.97 12.53 -10.98
N GLU A 50 -13.35 11.47 -11.68
CA GLU A 50 -12.62 10.21 -11.66
C GLU A 50 -11.24 10.36 -12.33
N VAL A 51 -10.29 9.52 -11.89
CA VAL A 51 -9.02 9.39 -12.60
C VAL A 51 -9.24 8.88 -14.03
N LEU A 52 -8.37 9.29 -14.96
CA LEU A 52 -8.52 9.01 -16.39
C LEU A 52 -8.34 7.52 -16.71
N PHE A 53 -7.48 6.86 -15.95
CA PHE A 53 -7.18 5.45 -16.06
C PHE A 53 -6.77 4.89 -14.70
N TYR A 54 -7.26 3.71 -14.37
CA TYR A 54 -6.84 2.95 -13.19
C TYR A 54 -6.80 1.48 -13.56
N ARG A 55 -5.67 0.81 -13.35
CA ARG A 55 -5.58 -0.64 -13.48
C ARG A 55 -4.75 -1.24 -12.36
N SER A 56 -5.26 -2.29 -11.72
CA SER A 56 -4.50 -3.08 -10.76
C SER A 56 -4.14 -4.44 -11.34
N PHE A 57 -2.93 -4.91 -11.02
CA PHE A 57 -2.37 -6.15 -11.52
C PHE A 57 -1.85 -7.01 -10.37
N ASN A 58 -2.06 -8.30 -10.49
CA ASN A 58 -1.53 -9.33 -9.63
C ASN A 58 -0.10 -9.67 -10.08
N LEU A 59 0.92 -9.36 -9.26
CA LEU A 59 2.32 -9.61 -9.62
C LEU A 59 2.81 -10.97 -9.12
N ILE A 60 2.88 -11.13 -7.80
CA ILE A 60 3.43 -12.32 -7.16
C ILE A 60 2.63 -12.66 -5.92
N ARG A 61 2.49 -13.96 -5.67
CA ARG A 61 1.95 -14.48 -4.43
C ARG A 61 3.10 -14.84 -3.49
N ALA A 62 2.98 -14.48 -2.22
CA ALA A 62 3.99 -14.78 -1.21
C ALA A 62 3.35 -15.39 0.06
N PRO A 63 3.99 -16.42 0.66
CA PRO A 63 3.59 -16.94 1.96
C PRO A 63 3.83 -15.91 3.06
N TYR A 64 2.84 -15.74 3.92
CA TYR A 64 2.86 -14.74 4.97
C TYR A 64 2.26 -15.29 6.28
N PRO A 65 2.91 -15.12 7.44
CA PRO A 65 2.40 -15.70 8.68
C PRO A 65 1.04 -15.14 9.10
N THR A 66 0.11 -16.05 9.39
CA THR A 66 -1.26 -15.67 9.80
C THR A 66 -1.30 -14.82 11.07
N TYR A 67 -0.33 -14.98 11.97
CA TYR A 67 -0.27 -14.20 13.21
C TYR A 67 0.15 -12.74 12.99
N TYR A 68 0.83 -12.43 11.88
CA TYR A 68 1.04 -11.04 11.48
C TYR A 68 -0.19 -10.49 10.75
N ALA A 69 -0.77 -11.28 9.85
CA ALA A 69 -1.96 -10.90 9.07
C ALA A 69 -3.17 -10.52 9.94
N PHE A 70 -3.33 -11.21 11.06
CA PHE A 70 -4.44 -11.05 11.98
C PHE A 70 -3.93 -10.90 13.42
N SER A 71 -3.20 -9.81 13.67
CA SER A 71 -2.55 -9.55 14.95
C SER A 71 -3.51 -9.70 16.14
N GLY A 72 -3.09 -10.46 17.15
CA GLY A 72 -3.87 -10.71 18.37
C GLY A 72 -4.95 -11.80 18.25
N VAL A 73 -5.55 -12.02 17.07
CA VAL A 73 -6.69 -12.95 16.88
C VAL A 73 -6.36 -14.39 17.32
N PHE A 74 -5.15 -14.85 17.00
CA PHE A 74 -4.72 -16.23 17.24
C PHE A 74 -3.78 -16.39 18.44
N ALA A 75 -3.48 -15.31 19.17
CA ALA A 75 -2.47 -15.30 20.22
C ALA A 75 -2.73 -16.33 21.35
N HIS A 76 -4.01 -16.57 21.69
CA HIS A 76 -4.43 -17.45 22.77
C HIS A 76 -4.52 -18.94 22.38
N ARG A 77 -4.46 -19.28 21.09
CA ARG A 77 -4.83 -20.63 20.63
C ARG A 77 -3.69 -21.66 20.66
N GLY A 78 -2.45 -21.25 20.95
CA GLY A 78 -1.27 -22.12 20.96
C GLY A 78 -0.90 -22.74 19.59
N PHE A 79 -1.87 -22.79 18.66
CA PHE A 79 -1.76 -23.26 17.29
C PHE A 79 -1.36 -22.11 16.37
N LYS A 80 -0.19 -22.23 15.76
CA LYS A 80 0.24 -21.37 14.66
C LYS A 80 -0.45 -21.85 13.39
N PHE A 81 -1.44 -21.11 12.87
CA PHE A 81 -1.81 -21.25 11.46
C PHE A 81 -0.56 -20.91 10.64
N PRO A 82 0.01 -21.84 9.85
CA PRO A 82 1.40 -21.71 9.47
C PRO A 82 1.58 -20.48 8.57
N LEU A 83 0.73 -20.32 7.56
CA LEU A 83 0.83 -19.27 6.55
C LEU A 83 -0.56 -19.00 5.94
N ILE A 84 -0.80 -17.75 5.57
CA ILE A 84 -1.74 -17.33 4.52
C ILE A 84 -0.93 -16.90 3.29
N HIS A 85 -1.57 -16.69 2.15
CA HIS A 85 -0.89 -16.13 0.98
C HIS A 85 -1.36 -14.70 0.70
N LEU A 86 -0.41 -13.78 0.60
CA LEU A 86 -0.63 -12.42 0.13
C LEU A 86 -0.34 -12.35 -1.37
N PHE A 87 -1.13 -11.56 -2.08
CA PHE A 87 -0.92 -11.25 -3.47
C PHE A 87 -0.47 -9.79 -3.57
N ASN A 88 0.81 -9.58 -3.88
CA ASN A 88 1.33 -8.23 -4.09
C ASN A 88 0.83 -7.70 -5.43
N LYS A 89 0.31 -6.47 -5.40
CA LYS A 89 -0.31 -5.81 -6.53
C LYS A 89 0.49 -4.60 -6.98
N LEU A 90 0.37 -4.32 -8.28
CA LEU A 90 0.78 -3.07 -8.90
C LEU A 90 -0.47 -2.29 -9.28
N PHE A 91 -0.45 -0.97 -9.07
CA PHE A 91 -1.49 -0.07 -9.56
C PHE A 91 -0.89 0.92 -10.55
N VAL A 92 -1.52 1.08 -11.71
CA VAL A 92 -1.17 2.06 -12.72
C VAL A 92 -2.32 3.05 -12.85
N VAL A 93 -2.04 4.32 -12.60
CA VAL A 93 -3.05 5.39 -12.57
C VAL A 93 -2.62 6.52 -13.50
N GLN A 94 -3.51 6.94 -14.41
CA GLN A 94 -3.35 8.22 -15.10
C GLN A 94 -4.39 9.22 -14.61
N TYR A 95 -3.94 10.44 -14.40
CA TYR A 95 -4.74 11.53 -13.87
C TYR A 95 -4.28 12.87 -14.45
N ARG A 96 -5.07 13.91 -14.23
CA ARG A 96 -4.60 15.29 -14.43
C ARG A 96 -4.21 15.86 -13.09
N ASP A 97 -3.01 16.41 -13.00
CA ASP A 97 -2.60 17.16 -11.82
C ASP A 97 -3.39 18.49 -11.71
N HIS A 98 -3.17 19.26 -10.65
CA HIS A 98 -3.88 20.52 -10.43
C HIS A 98 -3.59 21.58 -11.50
N ASP A 99 -2.49 21.44 -12.24
CA ASP A 99 -2.14 22.27 -13.40
C ASP A 99 -2.69 21.70 -14.73
N LYS A 100 -3.54 20.67 -14.64
CA LYS A 100 -4.22 19.97 -15.75
C LYS A 100 -3.27 19.16 -16.63
N VAL A 101 -2.04 18.92 -16.21
CA VAL A 101 -1.05 18.12 -16.95
C VAL A 101 -1.35 16.64 -16.74
N LEU A 102 -1.30 15.87 -17.83
CA LEU A 102 -1.46 14.42 -17.79
C LEU A 102 -0.25 13.79 -17.10
N ARG A 103 -0.49 13.04 -16.02
CA ARG A 103 0.51 12.31 -15.25
C ARG A 103 0.20 10.82 -15.21
N THR A 104 1.25 10.00 -15.14
CA THR A 104 1.16 8.57 -14.84
C THR A 104 1.88 8.26 -13.52
N LEU A 105 1.13 7.71 -12.57
CA LEU A 105 1.64 7.17 -11.30
C LEU A 105 1.61 5.64 -11.33
N MET A 106 2.67 5.02 -10.83
CA MET A 106 2.68 3.60 -10.46
C MET A 106 2.80 3.45 -8.94
N LEU A 107 1.85 2.76 -8.30
CA LEU A 107 1.94 2.39 -6.89
C LEU A 107 2.37 0.92 -6.75
N SER A 108 3.35 0.69 -5.89
CA SER A 108 3.91 -0.63 -5.55
C SER A 108 4.53 -1.41 -6.73
N PRO A 109 5.35 -0.78 -7.61
CA PRO A 109 6.09 -1.52 -8.65
C PRO A 109 7.13 -2.46 -8.03
N THR A 110 6.73 -3.68 -7.72
CA THR A 110 7.54 -4.64 -6.96
C THR A 110 8.60 -5.32 -7.82
N ASP A 111 9.87 -5.18 -7.45
CA ASP A 111 10.97 -5.99 -8.00
C ASP A 111 11.09 -7.32 -7.24
N HIS A 112 10.24 -8.28 -7.61
CA HIS A 112 10.17 -9.58 -6.94
C HIS A 112 11.49 -10.37 -6.97
N GLU A 113 12.43 -10.08 -7.86
CA GLU A 113 13.76 -10.71 -7.85
C GLU A 113 14.61 -10.16 -6.71
N ALA A 114 14.69 -8.83 -6.59
CA ALA A 114 15.42 -8.16 -5.53
C ALA A 114 14.78 -8.37 -4.15
N ASN A 115 13.45 -8.36 -4.08
CA ASN A 115 12.69 -8.56 -2.83
C ASN A 115 13.03 -9.89 -2.12
N ARG A 116 13.54 -10.90 -2.84
CA ARG A 116 14.00 -12.19 -2.26
C ARG A 116 15.14 -12.03 -1.27
N GLU A 117 15.89 -10.92 -1.36
CA GLU A 117 16.98 -10.61 -0.44
C GLU A 117 16.50 -10.03 0.90
N THR A 118 15.20 -9.70 1.02
CA THR A 118 14.60 -9.29 2.30
C THR A 118 14.83 -10.36 3.37
N PRO A 119 15.41 -10.02 4.54
CA PRO A 119 15.89 -11.03 5.50
C PRO A 119 14.82 -12.02 5.94
N PHE A 120 13.60 -11.55 6.22
CA PHE A 120 12.47 -12.42 6.58
C PHE A 120 12.19 -13.47 5.50
N PHE A 121 11.96 -13.04 4.26
CA PHE A 121 11.65 -13.94 3.13
C PHE A 121 12.83 -14.83 2.76
N LYS A 122 14.05 -14.32 2.85
CA LYS A 122 15.27 -15.08 2.61
C LYS A 122 15.41 -16.24 3.59
N ARG A 123 15.14 -16.02 4.88
CA ARG A 123 15.10 -17.10 5.89
C ARG A 123 13.94 -18.06 5.67
N LEU A 124 12.75 -17.54 5.35
CA LEU A 124 11.58 -18.38 5.06
C LEU A 124 11.85 -19.33 3.87
N ALA A 125 12.52 -18.84 2.84
CA ALA A 125 12.89 -19.62 1.65
C ALA A 125 13.95 -20.70 1.92
N GLN A 126 14.78 -20.59 2.97
CA GLN A 126 15.75 -21.63 3.33
C GLN A 126 15.09 -22.95 3.72
N GLY A 127 13.84 -22.90 4.20
CA GLY A 127 13.04 -24.08 4.52
C GLY A 127 12.32 -24.71 3.32
N VAL A 128 12.41 -24.11 2.13
CA VAL A 128 11.67 -24.53 0.93
C VAL A 128 12.65 -25.08 -0.13
N PRO A 129 12.45 -26.32 -0.62
CA PRO A 129 13.25 -26.85 -1.74
C PRO A 129 13.16 -25.93 -2.97
N ARG A 130 14.29 -25.69 -3.64
CA ARG A 130 14.36 -24.75 -4.79
C ARG A 130 13.35 -25.08 -5.90
N SER A 131 13.10 -26.36 -6.14
CA SER A 131 12.11 -26.84 -7.13
C SER A 131 10.66 -26.47 -6.79
N LEU A 132 10.36 -26.15 -5.53
CA LEU A 132 9.02 -25.81 -5.05
C LEU A 132 8.81 -24.30 -4.87
N ILE A 133 9.84 -23.46 -5.07
CA ILE A 133 9.72 -22.00 -4.88
C ILE A 133 8.61 -21.42 -5.75
N ASN A 134 8.55 -21.77 -7.04
CA ASN A 134 7.52 -21.27 -7.95
C ASN A 134 6.11 -21.83 -7.66
N VAL A 135 6.01 -22.91 -6.90
CA VAL A 135 4.73 -23.47 -6.45
C VAL A 135 4.23 -22.75 -5.20
N VAL A 136 5.14 -22.43 -4.27
CA VAL A 136 4.85 -21.73 -3.01
C VAL A 136 4.64 -20.24 -3.25
N ALA A 137 5.47 -19.62 -4.09
CA ALA A 137 5.43 -18.20 -4.43
C ALA A 137 5.32 -18.00 -5.96
N PRO A 138 4.19 -18.38 -6.58
CA PRO A 138 3.99 -18.22 -8.02
C PRO A 138 3.96 -16.75 -8.43
N GLN A 139 4.66 -16.46 -9.52
CA GLN A 139 4.64 -15.17 -10.21
C GLN A 139 3.65 -15.22 -11.37
N TYR A 140 2.85 -14.16 -11.50
CA TYR A 140 1.79 -14.05 -12.50
C TYR A 140 2.07 -12.96 -13.52
N ASN A 141 2.72 -11.88 -13.11
CA ASN A 141 3.13 -10.80 -14.01
C ASN A 141 4.46 -10.16 -13.54
N THR A 142 5.03 -9.29 -14.36
CA THR A 142 6.11 -8.37 -13.98
C THR A 142 5.60 -6.94 -14.03
N VAL A 143 6.33 -6.01 -13.41
CA VAL A 143 6.03 -4.57 -13.52
C VAL A 143 6.08 -4.13 -14.99
N GLU A 144 7.08 -4.62 -15.73
CA GLU A 144 7.28 -4.36 -17.14
C GLU A 144 6.15 -4.94 -18.01
N GLY A 145 5.73 -6.17 -17.73
CA GLY A 145 4.63 -6.85 -18.44
C GLY A 145 3.31 -6.13 -18.23
N ALA A 146 2.97 -5.84 -16.96
CA ALA A 146 1.77 -5.09 -16.61
C ALA A 146 1.73 -3.69 -17.25
N LEU A 147 2.87 -2.97 -17.26
CA LEU A 147 2.93 -1.65 -17.91
C LEU A 147 2.78 -1.76 -19.44
N ALA A 148 3.39 -2.76 -20.07
CA ALA A 148 3.23 -3.04 -21.49
C ALA A 148 1.78 -3.40 -21.86
N GLU A 149 1.06 -4.13 -21.00
CA GLU A 149 -0.37 -4.42 -21.16
C GLU A 149 -1.26 -3.16 -21.08
N CYS A 150 -0.81 -2.11 -20.41
CA CYS A 150 -1.47 -0.80 -20.44
C CYS A 150 -1.15 -0.01 -21.73
N GLY A 151 -0.16 -0.43 -22.53
CA GLY A 151 0.33 0.35 -23.66
C GLY A 151 1.05 1.64 -23.26
N ILE A 152 1.61 1.67 -22.04
CA ILE A 152 2.38 2.80 -21.51
C ILE A 152 3.87 2.46 -21.62
N THR A 153 4.68 3.38 -22.12
CA THR A 153 6.14 3.19 -22.20
C THR A 153 6.81 3.63 -20.89
N PRO A 154 8.00 3.09 -20.55
CA PRO A 154 8.68 3.44 -19.29
C PRO A 154 8.97 4.94 -19.14
N ASP A 155 9.14 5.69 -20.23
CA ASP A 155 9.37 7.13 -20.21
C ASP A 155 8.10 7.97 -20.03
N GLN A 156 6.91 7.35 -20.06
CA GLN A 156 5.62 7.99 -19.75
C GLN A 156 5.25 7.90 -18.26
N VAL A 157 6.04 7.19 -17.45
CA VAL A 157 5.85 7.13 -16.00
C VAL A 157 6.49 8.36 -15.37
N ASP A 158 5.65 9.23 -14.78
CA ASP A 158 6.10 10.46 -14.11
C ASP A 158 6.49 10.19 -12.66
N TYR A 159 5.73 9.32 -11.98
CA TYR A 159 5.88 9.06 -10.57
C TYR A 159 5.79 7.58 -10.25
N ILE A 160 6.61 7.12 -9.32
CA ILE A 160 6.40 5.86 -8.61
C ILE A 160 6.19 6.17 -7.13
N SER A 161 5.40 5.35 -6.45
CA SER A 161 5.24 5.42 -5.01
C SER A 161 4.99 4.02 -4.45
N TYR A 162 5.08 3.90 -3.14
CA TYR A 162 4.74 2.71 -2.37
C TYR A 162 4.02 3.20 -1.13
N ASP A 163 3.12 2.40 -0.57
CA ASP A 163 2.52 2.77 0.71
C ASP A 163 3.58 2.90 1.82
N HIS A 164 4.59 2.02 1.81
CA HIS A 164 5.81 2.06 2.59
C HIS A 164 6.90 1.23 1.87
N LEU A 165 8.14 1.16 2.37
CA LEU A 165 9.27 0.54 1.66
C LEU A 165 9.63 -0.86 2.15
N HIS A 166 8.73 -1.56 2.86
CA HIS A 166 8.98 -2.97 3.18
C HIS A 166 9.21 -3.77 1.91
N THR A 167 10.23 -4.62 1.96
CA THR A 167 10.66 -5.55 0.92
C THR A 167 11.18 -4.91 -0.36
N HIS A 168 10.93 -3.61 -0.58
CA HIS A 168 11.12 -2.97 -1.86
C HIS A 168 12.57 -2.56 -2.11
N ASP A 169 13.10 -2.97 -3.26
CA ASP A 169 14.29 -2.41 -3.88
C ASP A 169 13.87 -1.48 -5.02
N VAL A 170 14.22 -0.20 -4.92
CA VAL A 170 13.83 0.83 -5.89
C VAL A 170 14.93 1.13 -6.91
N ARG A 171 16.11 0.52 -6.79
CA ARG A 171 17.30 0.84 -7.60
C ARG A 171 17.12 0.50 -9.07
N LYS A 172 16.43 -0.61 -9.38
CA LYS A 172 16.10 -0.99 -10.77
C LYS A 172 15.25 0.09 -11.45
N TRP A 173 14.28 0.62 -10.72
CA TRP A 173 13.30 1.58 -11.23
C TRP A 173 13.87 2.98 -11.38
N LEU A 174 14.69 3.42 -10.41
CA LEU A 174 15.17 4.79 -10.32
C LEU A 174 16.61 4.99 -10.81
N GLY A 175 17.34 3.90 -11.06
CA GLY A 175 18.77 3.92 -11.30
C GLY A 175 19.56 4.09 -9.99
N SER A 176 20.79 3.59 -9.95
CA SER A 176 21.64 3.70 -8.76
C SER A 176 23.12 3.62 -9.13
N ASN A 177 23.97 4.40 -8.46
CA ASN A 177 25.43 4.35 -8.64
C ASN A 177 25.86 4.42 -10.12
N GLY A 178 25.25 5.30 -10.89
CA GLY A 178 25.51 5.47 -12.32
C GLY A 178 24.89 4.39 -13.24
N LYS A 179 24.21 3.38 -12.69
CA LYS A 179 23.42 2.43 -13.50
C LYS A 179 22.14 3.11 -14.01
N PRO A 180 21.74 2.85 -15.26
CA PRO A 180 20.54 3.45 -15.84
C PRO A 180 19.28 2.99 -15.10
N SER A 181 18.28 3.87 -15.07
CA SER A 181 16.95 3.59 -14.56
C SER A 181 16.08 2.93 -15.61
N TYR A 182 15.20 2.01 -15.20
CA TYR A 182 14.17 1.48 -16.11
C TYR A 182 13.11 2.55 -16.46
N PHE A 183 12.73 3.40 -15.49
CA PHE A 183 11.85 4.54 -15.72
C PHE A 183 12.66 5.83 -15.82
N PRO A 184 13.05 6.28 -17.03
CA PRO A 184 14.02 7.38 -17.18
C PRO A 184 13.55 8.71 -16.60
N LYS A 185 12.23 8.99 -16.60
CA LYS A 185 11.67 10.26 -16.09
C LYS A 185 11.11 10.16 -14.67
N ALA A 186 10.74 8.96 -14.23
CA ALA A 186 9.99 8.80 -13.00
C ALA A 186 10.74 9.28 -11.75
N LYS A 187 10.02 9.92 -10.84
CA LYS A 187 10.51 10.25 -9.50
C LYS A 187 9.76 9.43 -8.45
N LEU A 188 10.46 9.07 -7.38
CA LEU A 188 9.84 8.44 -6.22
C LEU A 188 9.12 9.49 -5.38
N LEU A 189 7.82 9.31 -5.17
CA LEU A 189 7.06 10.00 -4.13
C LEU A 189 7.04 9.12 -2.89
N VAL A 190 7.58 9.62 -1.78
CA VAL A 190 7.66 8.86 -0.53
C VAL A 190 7.48 9.80 0.66
N HIS A 191 6.79 9.36 1.70
CA HIS A 191 6.66 10.17 2.90
C HIS A 191 8.05 10.39 3.54
N ARG A 192 8.32 11.60 4.03
CA ARG A 192 9.63 11.97 4.58
C ARG A 192 10.05 11.03 5.71
N GLN A 193 9.10 10.64 6.56
CA GLN A 193 9.37 9.71 7.66
C GLN A 193 9.81 8.33 7.15
N GLU A 194 9.17 7.80 6.10
CA GLU A 194 9.54 6.51 5.51
C GLU A 194 10.97 6.55 4.93
N TRP A 195 11.26 7.60 4.17
CA TRP A 195 12.59 7.80 3.59
C TRP A 195 13.68 7.91 4.66
N ALA A 196 13.40 8.62 5.77
CA ALA A 196 14.31 8.71 6.89
C ALA A 196 14.51 7.35 7.59
N SER A 197 13.43 6.60 7.83
CA SER A 197 13.48 5.27 8.46
C SER A 197 14.36 4.31 7.68
N THR A 198 14.23 4.26 6.35
CA THR A 198 15.05 3.37 5.50
C THR A 198 16.56 3.61 5.60
N GLN A 199 17.00 4.78 6.05
CA GLN A 199 18.42 5.12 6.23
C GLN A 199 18.95 4.74 7.63
N ALA A 200 18.08 4.42 8.58
CA ALA A 200 18.42 4.27 9.99
C ALA A 200 17.58 3.18 10.68
N LEU A 201 17.34 2.07 9.98
CA LEU A 201 16.48 0.98 10.46
C LEU A 201 17.00 0.36 11.77
N LEU A 202 16.10 0.18 12.73
CA LEU A 202 16.33 -0.68 13.89
C LEU A 202 16.32 -2.17 13.47
N PRO A 203 16.96 -3.07 14.24
CA PRO A 203 16.94 -4.51 13.92
C PRO A 203 15.54 -5.13 13.76
N ILE A 204 14.56 -4.62 14.51
CA ILE A 204 13.16 -5.07 14.42
C ILE A 204 12.47 -4.66 13.11
N GLN A 205 12.92 -3.57 12.49
CA GLN A 205 12.42 -3.10 11.19
C GLN A 205 13.20 -3.75 10.06
N ALA A 206 14.53 -3.79 10.15
CA ALA A 206 15.46 -4.23 9.11
C ALA A 206 15.15 -5.63 8.56
N ASP A 207 14.46 -6.48 9.34
CA ASP A 207 14.02 -7.80 8.89
C ASP A 207 13.07 -7.77 7.69
N TRP A 208 12.35 -6.66 7.51
CA TRP A 208 11.33 -6.44 6.51
C TRP A 208 11.75 -5.51 5.37
N TYR A 209 12.95 -4.93 5.38
CA TYR A 209 13.44 -4.07 4.30
C TYR A 209 14.48 -4.80 3.46
N CYS A 210 14.47 -4.57 2.15
CA CYS A 210 15.51 -5.10 1.28
C CYS A 210 16.85 -4.43 1.64
N PRO A 211 17.91 -5.19 1.94
CA PRO A 211 19.21 -4.61 2.25
C PRO A 211 19.70 -3.75 1.09
N HIS A 212 20.14 -2.53 1.39
CA HIS A 212 20.66 -1.58 0.39
C HIS A 212 19.66 -1.17 -0.70
N GLY A 213 18.35 -1.36 -0.48
CA GLY A 213 17.29 -1.15 -1.49
C GLY A 213 17.16 0.29 -1.99
N ILE A 214 17.82 1.26 -1.36
CA ILE A 214 17.82 2.68 -1.74
C ILE A 214 19.22 3.23 -2.09
N ASP A 215 20.28 2.41 -1.98
CA ASP A 215 21.66 2.88 -2.05
C ASP A 215 22.00 3.47 -3.42
N GLY A 216 22.63 4.65 -3.42
CA GLY A 216 23.16 5.27 -4.64
C GLY A 216 22.13 5.89 -5.57
N ILE A 217 20.87 6.04 -5.12
CA ILE A 217 19.83 6.76 -5.85
C ILE A 217 20.13 8.24 -5.81
N ALA A 218 20.05 8.90 -6.97
CA ALA A 218 20.33 10.32 -7.06
C ALA A 218 19.24 11.13 -6.31
N PRO A 219 19.60 12.13 -5.48
CA PRO A 219 18.62 12.86 -4.66
C PRO A 219 17.49 13.52 -5.47
N ASP A 220 17.74 13.97 -6.70
CA ASP A 220 16.75 14.58 -7.59
C ASP A 220 15.69 13.60 -8.12
N ARG A 221 15.92 12.29 -7.93
CA ARG A 221 14.99 11.18 -8.24
C ARG A 221 14.00 10.91 -7.11
N VAL A 222 14.17 11.53 -5.95
CA VAL A 222 13.32 11.33 -4.77
C VAL A 222 12.65 12.65 -4.38
N ILE A 223 11.34 12.62 -4.25
CA ILE A 223 10.54 13.73 -3.73
C ILE A 223 9.91 13.24 -2.44
N THR A 224 10.40 13.78 -1.32
CA THR A 224 9.77 13.53 -0.02
C THR A 224 8.65 14.52 0.24
N PHE A 225 7.55 14.06 0.83
CA PHE A 225 6.45 14.91 1.31
C PHE A 225 6.17 14.67 2.80
N GLU A 226 5.51 15.62 3.44
CA GLU A 226 5.04 15.52 4.83
C GLU A 226 3.52 15.55 4.86
N GLY A 227 2.91 14.85 5.82
CA GLY A 227 1.46 14.76 5.90
C GLY A 227 0.89 14.13 4.63
N SER A 228 -0.22 14.65 4.14
CA SER A 228 -0.90 14.12 2.96
C SER A 228 -0.69 15.01 1.73
N LEU A 229 -0.79 14.41 0.55
CA LEU A 229 -0.53 15.05 -0.74
C LEU A 229 -1.69 14.81 -1.70
N SER A 230 -2.31 15.87 -2.20
CA SER A 230 -3.24 15.81 -3.33
C SER A 230 -2.43 15.89 -4.63
N LEU A 231 -2.47 14.82 -5.41
CA LEU A 231 -1.76 14.74 -6.69
C LEU A 231 -2.53 15.46 -7.80
N GLY A 232 -3.86 15.42 -7.72
CA GLY A 232 -4.81 16.08 -8.61
C GLY A 232 -6.23 15.79 -8.12
N PRO A 233 -7.26 16.40 -8.74
CA PRO A 233 -8.64 16.09 -8.41
C PRO A 233 -8.90 14.58 -8.55
N GLY A 234 -9.47 13.97 -7.51
CA GLY A 234 -9.77 12.54 -7.44
C GLY A 234 -8.59 11.63 -7.10
N LEU A 235 -7.38 12.16 -6.80
CA LEU A 235 -6.22 11.34 -6.45
C LEU A 235 -5.36 11.95 -5.34
N ALA A 236 -5.14 11.20 -4.26
CA ALA A 236 -4.32 11.61 -3.13
C ALA A 236 -3.45 10.49 -2.57
N LEU A 237 -2.31 10.87 -1.98
CA LEU A 237 -1.52 10.06 -1.05
C LEU A 237 -1.78 10.58 0.38
N VAL A 238 -2.41 9.78 1.22
CA VAL A 238 -2.87 10.17 2.56
C VAL A 238 -1.96 9.54 3.61
N HIS A 239 -1.36 10.33 4.51
CA HIS A 239 -0.51 9.77 5.57
C HIS A 239 -1.33 8.93 6.54
N THR A 240 -0.99 7.65 6.61
CA THR A 240 -1.69 6.61 7.36
C THR A 240 -0.67 5.81 8.18
N PRO A 241 -0.01 6.44 9.18
CA PRO A 241 1.09 5.85 9.91
C PRO A 241 0.62 4.70 10.82
N GLY A 242 1.59 3.88 11.24
CA GLY A 242 1.46 2.91 12.31
C GLY A 242 1.96 1.52 11.93
N HIS A 243 1.66 1.02 10.73
CA HIS A 243 2.33 -0.17 10.21
C HIS A 243 3.83 0.10 10.05
N THR A 244 4.14 1.17 9.32
CA THR A 244 5.37 1.96 9.48
C THR A 244 5.01 3.40 9.87
N GLU A 245 5.92 4.13 10.48
CA GLU A 245 5.71 5.55 10.81
C GLU A 245 5.52 6.41 9.56
N GLY A 246 6.07 5.97 8.43
CA GLY A 246 6.00 6.67 7.15
C GLY A 246 4.89 6.19 6.21
N ASN A 247 4.09 5.20 6.59
CA ASN A 247 3.10 4.61 5.70
C ASN A 247 2.07 5.65 5.20
N HIS A 248 1.80 5.65 3.89
CA HIS A 248 0.74 6.46 3.27
C HIS A 248 -0.15 5.61 2.35
N SER A 249 -1.44 5.92 2.30
CA SER A 249 -2.41 5.24 1.45
C SER A 249 -2.66 6.01 0.17
N MET A 250 -2.82 5.32 -0.96
CA MET A 250 -3.37 5.97 -2.15
C MET A 250 -4.90 5.91 -2.10
N ALA A 251 -5.55 7.07 -2.25
CA ALA A 251 -7.00 7.19 -2.44
C ALA A 251 -7.28 7.68 -3.86
N ALA A 252 -8.03 6.90 -4.64
CA ALA A 252 -8.36 7.20 -6.03
C ALA A 252 -9.87 7.16 -6.25
N ARG A 253 -10.44 8.25 -6.79
CA ARG A 253 -11.82 8.31 -7.27
C ARG A 253 -11.91 7.56 -8.61
N VAL A 254 -12.70 6.50 -8.61
CA VAL A 254 -12.93 5.59 -9.73
C VAL A 254 -14.45 5.38 -9.92
N PRO A 255 -14.90 4.71 -11.00
CA PRO A 255 -16.34 4.52 -11.26
C PRO A 255 -17.11 3.83 -10.13
N ASP A 256 -16.46 2.97 -9.35
CA ASP A 256 -17.09 2.23 -8.24
C ASP A 256 -16.89 2.88 -6.85
N GLY A 257 -16.48 4.16 -6.81
CA GLY A 257 -16.33 4.94 -5.58
C GLY A 257 -14.90 5.41 -5.36
N ILE A 258 -14.46 5.48 -4.10
CA ILE A 258 -13.07 5.79 -3.76
C ILE A 258 -12.37 4.48 -3.38
N ARG A 259 -11.38 4.08 -4.16
CA ARG A 259 -10.52 2.96 -3.81
C ARG A 259 -9.36 3.44 -2.97
N VAL A 260 -9.23 2.89 -1.76
CA VAL A 260 -8.09 3.16 -0.88
C VAL A 260 -7.20 1.92 -0.84
N THR A 261 -5.89 2.12 -0.97
CA THR A 261 -4.91 1.03 -0.92
C THR A 261 -3.73 1.38 -0.04
N SER A 262 -3.39 0.43 0.84
CA SER A 262 -2.15 0.34 1.61
C SER A 262 -1.97 -1.11 2.09
N GLU A 263 -0.94 -1.36 2.92
CA GLU A 263 -0.70 -2.64 3.61
C GLU A 263 -0.96 -2.55 5.13
N ASN A 264 -1.64 -1.50 5.61
CA ASN A 264 -2.05 -1.40 7.02
C ASN A 264 -2.96 -2.57 7.45
N GLY A 265 -3.79 -3.07 6.53
CA GLY A 265 -4.49 -4.35 6.60
C GLY A 265 -4.22 -5.19 5.36
N VAL A 266 -4.51 -6.49 5.44
CA VAL A 266 -4.22 -7.46 4.36
C VAL A 266 -5.47 -7.98 3.64
N GLY A 267 -6.58 -7.23 3.69
CA GLY A 267 -7.82 -7.54 2.98
C GLY A 267 -9.07 -7.24 3.80
N VAL A 268 -10.25 -7.54 3.25
CA VAL A 268 -11.53 -7.15 3.87
C VAL A 268 -11.75 -7.72 5.28
N ASP A 269 -11.20 -8.89 5.56
CA ASP A 269 -11.28 -9.53 6.88
C ASP A 269 -10.57 -8.70 7.96
N ALA A 270 -9.58 -7.90 7.57
CA ALA A 270 -8.87 -6.96 8.44
C ALA A 270 -9.63 -5.63 8.61
N TYR A 271 -10.32 -5.15 7.56
CA TYR A 271 -11.03 -3.87 7.59
C TYR A 271 -12.47 -3.93 8.12
N GLU A 272 -13.13 -5.09 8.00
CA GLU A 272 -14.48 -5.33 8.52
C GLU A 272 -14.59 -6.72 9.15
N PRO A 273 -13.91 -6.94 10.30
CA PRO A 273 -13.79 -8.26 10.90
C PRO A 273 -15.12 -8.82 11.41
N LEU A 274 -16.10 -7.97 11.75
CA LEU A 274 -17.45 -8.40 12.15
C LEU A 274 -18.19 -9.14 11.03
N ASN A 275 -17.92 -8.78 9.76
CA ASN A 275 -18.48 -9.44 8.59
C ASN A 275 -17.58 -10.56 8.04
N SER A 276 -16.52 -10.93 8.77
CA SER A 276 -15.58 -11.97 8.32
C SER A 276 -16.22 -13.36 8.30
N ARG A 277 -15.98 -14.12 7.23
CA ARG A 277 -16.25 -15.57 7.12
C ARG A 277 -15.27 -16.41 7.93
N ILE A 278 -14.12 -15.84 8.33
CA ILE A 278 -13.17 -16.50 9.23
C ILE A 278 -13.74 -16.42 10.65
N ASN A 279 -14.29 -17.54 11.14
CA ASN A 279 -14.95 -17.60 12.44
C ASN A 279 -14.10 -17.08 13.60
N ALA A 280 -12.77 -17.27 13.57
CA ALA A 280 -11.87 -16.77 14.61
C ALA A 280 -11.80 -15.23 14.60
N VAL A 281 -11.66 -14.62 13.41
CA VAL A 281 -11.62 -13.15 13.23
C VAL A 281 -12.96 -12.54 13.64
N ARG A 282 -14.08 -13.07 13.14
CA ARG A 282 -15.42 -12.58 13.49
C ARG A 282 -15.71 -12.67 14.98
N ARG A 283 -15.43 -13.82 15.60
CA ARG A 283 -15.61 -13.96 17.05
C ARG A 283 -14.70 -12.99 17.80
N TYR A 284 -13.44 -12.84 17.41
CA TYR A 284 -12.54 -11.89 18.06
C TYR A 284 -13.13 -10.48 18.07
N ALA A 285 -13.58 -9.97 16.92
CA ALA A 285 -14.21 -8.66 16.83
C ALA A 285 -15.49 -8.54 17.66
N GLN A 286 -16.34 -9.58 17.70
CA GLN A 286 -17.54 -9.60 18.55
C GLN A 286 -17.21 -9.54 20.06
N HIS A 287 -16.10 -10.15 20.50
CA HIS A 287 -15.73 -10.18 21.92
C HIS A 287 -14.99 -8.92 22.36
N THR A 288 -14.18 -8.32 21.49
CA THR A 288 -13.32 -7.18 21.85
C THR A 288 -13.89 -5.84 21.41
N GLY A 289 -14.82 -5.82 20.45
CA GLY A 289 -15.39 -4.60 19.88
C GLY A 289 -14.47 -3.87 18.89
N VAL A 290 -13.36 -4.49 18.47
CA VAL A 290 -12.45 -3.85 17.49
C VAL A 290 -13.12 -3.67 16.13
N GLU A 291 -12.87 -2.53 15.50
CA GLU A 291 -13.40 -2.20 14.16
C GLU A 291 -12.51 -2.72 13.03
N VAL A 292 -11.25 -3.03 13.33
CA VAL A 292 -10.20 -3.43 12.39
C VAL A 292 -9.20 -4.39 13.06
N ILE A 293 -8.51 -5.21 12.26
CA ILE A 293 -7.43 -6.12 12.70
C ILE A 293 -6.12 -5.71 12.02
N LEU A 294 -5.09 -5.44 12.82
CA LEU A 294 -3.83 -4.87 12.33
C LEU A 294 -2.96 -5.90 11.60
N ASN A 295 -2.31 -5.45 10.52
CA ASN A 295 -1.17 -6.14 9.94
C ASN A 295 0.11 -5.89 10.77
N GLY A 296 0.67 -6.92 11.37
CA GLY A 296 1.58 -6.76 12.51
C GLY A 296 2.99 -7.30 12.38
N ASN A 297 3.58 -7.31 11.19
CA ASN A 297 4.97 -7.74 11.05
C ASN A 297 6.03 -6.82 11.68
N THR A 298 5.77 -5.51 11.78
CA THR A 298 6.66 -4.53 12.44
C THR A 298 5.97 -3.76 13.56
N LEU A 299 4.70 -3.34 13.37
CA LEU A 299 3.88 -2.60 14.35
C LEU A 299 4.60 -1.39 14.96
N GLU A 300 5.13 -0.48 14.13
CA GLU A 300 5.86 0.70 14.61
C GLU A 300 5.00 1.63 15.48
N GLY A 301 3.67 1.61 15.31
CA GLY A 301 2.72 2.26 16.21
C GLY A 301 1.30 1.70 16.10
N SER A 302 0.93 0.74 16.95
CA SER A 302 -0.35 0.01 16.84
C SER A 302 -1.61 0.89 16.99
N ASN A 303 -1.59 1.89 17.88
CA ASN A 303 -2.73 2.82 18.04
C ASN A 303 -2.91 3.68 16.79
N ASP A 304 -1.81 4.18 16.23
CA ASP A 304 -1.86 4.99 15.02
C ASP A 304 -2.27 4.15 13.81
N GLN A 305 -1.83 2.88 13.75
CA GLN A 305 -2.25 1.94 12.71
C GLN A 305 -3.75 1.68 12.78
N TYR A 306 -4.29 1.46 13.97
CA TYR A 306 -5.74 1.29 14.17
C TYR A 306 -6.50 2.51 13.65
N ILE A 307 -6.10 3.71 14.05
CA ILE A 307 -6.72 4.97 13.60
C ILE A 307 -6.56 5.14 12.08
N SER A 308 -5.41 4.76 11.51
CA SER A 308 -5.15 4.79 10.06
C SER A 308 -6.04 3.84 9.28
N MET A 309 -6.26 2.62 9.77
CA MET A 309 -7.18 1.70 9.11
C MET A 309 -8.63 2.18 9.18
N VAL A 310 -9.02 2.86 10.28
CA VAL A 310 -10.34 3.49 10.37
C VAL A 310 -10.45 4.69 9.41
N LEU A 311 -9.38 5.49 9.27
CA LEU A 311 -9.29 6.53 8.24
C LEU A 311 -9.52 5.92 6.85
N GLU A 312 -8.74 4.89 6.50
CA GLU A 312 -8.78 4.24 5.19
C GLU A 312 -10.18 3.71 4.85
N LYS A 313 -10.82 2.94 5.76
CA LYS A 313 -12.16 2.40 5.49
C LYS A 313 -13.25 3.49 5.44
N THR A 314 -13.09 4.57 6.21
CA THR A 314 -14.04 5.69 6.18
C THR A 314 -13.88 6.47 4.87
N LEU A 315 -12.65 6.75 4.46
CA LEU A 315 -12.33 7.45 3.22
C LEU A 315 -12.73 6.63 1.98
N ALA A 316 -12.55 5.31 2.01
CA ALA A 316 -12.99 4.43 0.95
C ALA A 316 -14.52 4.42 0.78
N GLY A 317 -15.24 4.49 1.91
CA GLY A 317 -16.67 4.21 1.94
C GLY A 317 -16.96 2.75 1.56
N ARG A 318 -18.22 2.44 1.25
CA ARG A 318 -18.66 1.08 0.87
C ARG A 318 -18.16 0.71 -0.51
N SER A 319 -17.78 -0.56 -0.69
CA SER A 319 -17.52 -1.13 -2.01
C SER A 319 -18.81 -1.56 -2.72
N ALA A 320 -18.68 -2.10 -3.94
CA ALA A 320 -19.80 -2.76 -4.64
C ALA A 320 -20.44 -3.89 -3.82
N ASN A 321 -19.68 -4.54 -2.94
CA ASN A 321 -20.24 -5.33 -1.85
C ASN A 321 -20.40 -4.42 -0.61
N PRO A 322 -21.62 -4.02 -0.22
CA PRO A 322 -21.83 -3.02 0.83
C PRO A 322 -21.42 -3.50 2.22
N ASP A 323 -21.18 -4.80 2.41
CA ASP A 323 -20.68 -5.39 3.65
C ASP A 323 -19.21 -5.05 3.92
N TYR A 324 -18.47 -4.55 2.92
CA TYR A 324 -17.04 -4.26 3.04
C TYR A 324 -16.68 -2.87 2.49
N PRO A 325 -15.72 -2.18 3.12
CA PRO A 325 -15.22 -0.90 2.60
C PRO A 325 -14.38 -1.12 1.35
N ASN A 326 -14.29 -0.12 0.45
CA ASN A 326 -13.56 -0.19 -0.83
C ASN A 326 -12.01 -0.09 -0.66
N CYS A 327 -11.48 -0.84 0.31
CA CYS A 327 -10.06 -0.93 0.63
C CYS A 327 -9.39 -2.05 -0.16
N ALA A 328 -8.93 -1.75 -1.38
CA ALA A 328 -8.26 -2.68 -2.27
C ALA A 328 -6.75 -2.72 -1.99
N THR A 329 -6.34 -3.45 -0.94
CA THR A 329 -4.97 -3.49 -0.40
C THR A 329 -3.89 -3.84 -1.42
N SER A 330 -2.69 -3.26 -1.25
CA SER A 330 -1.51 -3.51 -2.08
C SER A 330 -0.97 -4.94 -1.93
N SER A 331 -1.23 -5.56 -0.79
CA SER A 331 -0.99 -6.98 -0.52
C SER A 331 -2.31 -7.65 -0.11
N GLU A 332 -3.06 -8.15 -1.08
CA GLU A 332 -4.37 -8.77 -0.82
C GLU A 332 -4.21 -10.24 -0.39
N ARG A 333 -4.72 -10.58 0.80
CA ARG A 333 -4.80 -11.97 1.23
C ARG A 333 -5.77 -12.73 0.33
N THR A 334 -5.28 -13.83 -0.23
CA THR A 334 -6.04 -14.68 -1.17
C THR A 334 -6.02 -16.14 -0.72
N PRO A 335 -7.13 -16.88 -0.86
CA PRO A 335 -7.15 -18.32 -0.61
C PRO A 335 -6.08 -19.03 -1.43
N PHE A 336 -5.49 -20.08 -0.87
CA PHE A 336 -4.49 -20.90 -1.57
C PHE A 336 -4.86 -22.37 -1.50
N TRP A 337 -4.71 -23.07 -2.64
CA TRP A 337 -5.18 -24.44 -2.83
C TRP A 337 -4.56 -25.43 -1.82
N ALA A 338 -3.32 -25.18 -1.36
CA ALA A 338 -2.65 -26.06 -0.40
C ALA A 338 -3.14 -25.89 1.05
N PHE A 339 -4.01 -24.90 1.31
CA PHE A 339 -4.62 -24.65 2.62
C PHE A 339 -6.16 -24.75 2.52
N PRO A 340 -6.70 -25.97 2.32
CA PRO A 340 -8.14 -26.17 2.21
C PRO A 340 -8.85 -25.70 3.50
N GLY A 341 -9.82 -24.80 3.36
CA GLY A 341 -10.52 -24.15 4.47
C GLY A 341 -10.08 -22.71 4.74
N ASP A 342 -9.01 -22.24 4.10
CA ASP A 342 -8.64 -20.83 4.10
C ASP A 342 -9.62 -20.02 3.24
N VAL A 343 -10.62 -19.38 3.86
CA VAL A 343 -11.69 -18.64 3.18
C VAL A 343 -11.44 -17.14 3.22
N ALA A 344 -11.56 -16.46 2.08
CA ALA A 344 -11.64 -15.01 1.99
C ALA A 344 -13.10 -14.54 1.95
N SER A 345 -13.39 -13.49 2.70
CA SER A 345 -14.75 -12.96 2.80
C SER A 345 -15.21 -12.26 1.53
N HIS A 346 -14.31 -11.48 0.95
CA HIS A 346 -14.45 -10.83 -0.34
C HIS A 346 -13.04 -10.62 -0.93
N LEU A 347 -12.94 -10.57 -2.25
CA LEU A 347 -11.71 -10.28 -2.97
C LEU A 347 -12.02 -9.16 -3.97
N PHE A 348 -11.19 -8.12 -3.96
CA PHE A 348 -11.24 -7.07 -4.98
C PHE A 348 -10.60 -7.54 -6.28
N GLY A 349 -9.55 -8.38 -6.18
CA GLY A 349 -8.83 -8.87 -7.36
C GLY A 349 -8.18 -7.75 -8.18
N GLU A 350 -8.02 -8.01 -9.48
CA GLU A 350 -7.62 -7.00 -10.46
C GLU A 350 -8.82 -6.13 -10.87
N ALA A 351 -8.57 -4.88 -11.21
CA ALA A 351 -9.57 -3.96 -11.70
C ALA A 351 -9.02 -3.13 -12.86
N HIS A 352 -9.92 -2.65 -13.71
CA HIS A 352 -9.60 -1.82 -14.87
C HIS A 352 -10.72 -0.82 -15.10
N PHE A 353 -10.37 0.47 -15.07
CA PHE A 353 -11.27 1.59 -15.32
C PHE A 353 -10.62 2.60 -16.26
N GLY A 354 -11.45 3.25 -17.07
CA GLY A 354 -11.01 4.29 -18.00
C GLY A 354 -10.21 3.76 -19.18
N GLN A 355 -9.50 4.66 -19.86
CA GLN A 355 -8.65 4.34 -21.01
C GLN A 355 -7.37 5.18 -20.95
N VAL A 356 -6.25 4.54 -21.28
CA VAL A 356 -4.94 5.20 -21.32
C VAL A 356 -4.97 6.36 -22.31
N GLN A 357 -4.63 7.54 -21.81
CA GLN A 357 -4.47 8.75 -22.58
C GLN A 357 -3.01 8.88 -23.04
N ARG A 358 -2.81 9.30 -24.28
CA ARG A 358 -1.48 9.59 -24.82
C ARG A 358 -1.12 11.04 -24.52
N GLN A 359 0.10 11.27 -24.04
CA GLN A 359 0.66 12.62 -24.05
C GLN A 359 0.72 13.10 -25.50
N VAL A 360 0.08 14.23 -25.79
CA VAL A 360 0.23 14.90 -27.09
C VAL A 360 1.67 15.40 -27.15
N LYS A 361 2.42 14.92 -28.14
CA LYS A 361 3.82 15.30 -28.35
C LYS A 361 3.99 16.78 -28.63
#